data_AF-A0A8B3P979-F1
#
_entry.id   AF-A0A8B3P979-F1
#
_cell.length_a   1.000
_cell.length_b   1.000
_cell.length_c   1.000
_cell.angle_alpha   90.00
_cell.angle_beta   90.00
_cell.angle_gamma   90.00
#
_symmetry.space_group_name_H-M   'P 1'
#
loop_
_entity.id
_entity.type
_entity.pdbx_description
1 polymer ?
#
loop_
_entity_poly.entity_id
_entity_poly.type
_entity_poly.pdbx_seq_one_letter_code
_entity_poly.pdbx_strand_id
1 'polypeptide(L)' 'MLYKLRHRFARWLAYRQTLASLRQAPDSTLADAGISREEIREHARHASLRR' A
#
# COMPACT_ATOMS: atom_id res chain seq x y z
N MET A 1 -11.82 -19.55 -13.40
CA MET A 1 -11.58 -18.14 -13.81
C MET A 1 -11.88 -17.14 -12.69
N LEU A 2 -13.10 -17.15 -12.13
CA LEU A 2 -13.57 -16.25 -11.05
C LEU A 2 -12.68 -16.20 -9.80
N TYR A 3 -12.13 -17.35 -9.38
CA TYR A 3 -11.28 -17.41 -8.18
C TYR A 3 -10.01 -16.56 -8.31
N LYS A 4 -9.38 -16.56 -9.50
CA LYS A 4 -8.19 -15.74 -9.79
C LYS A 4 -8.54 -14.25 -9.78
N LEU A 5 -9.72 -13.89 -10.29
CA LEU A 5 -10.20 -12.51 -10.31
C LEU A 5 -10.50 -12.02 -8.89
N ARG A 6 -11.24 -12.81 -8.10
CA ARG A 6 -11.56 -12.53 -6.71
C ARG A 6 -10.32 -12.37 -5.85
N HIS A 7 -9.31 -13.23 -6.07
CA HIS A 7 -8.03 -13.13 -5.39
C HIS A 7 -7.26 -11.86 -5.77
N ARG A 8 -7.26 -11.44 -7.04
CA ARG A 8 -6.66 -10.15 -7.45
C ARG A 8 -7.37 -8.97 -6.82
N PHE A 9 -8.70 -8.97 -6.80
CA PHE A 9 -9.48 -7.91 -6.14
C PHE A 9 -9.24 -7.87 -4.64
N ALA A 10 -9.19 -9.02 -3.96
CA ALA A 10 -8.88 -9.09 -2.53
C ALA A 10 -7.47 -8.57 -2.23
N ARG A 11 -6.46 -8.96 -3.01
CA ARG A 11 -5.10 -8.42 -2.90
C ARG A 11 -5.06 -6.91 -3.13
N TRP A 12 -5.80 -6.41 -4.11
CA TRP A 12 -5.88 -4.97 -4.40
C TRP A 12 -6.57 -4.19 -3.27
N LEU A 13 -7.64 -4.74 -2.69
CA LEU A 13 -8.36 -4.15 -1.57
C LEU A 13 -7.48 -4.09 -0.32
N ALA A 14 -6.82 -5.20 0.01
CA ALA A 14 -5.88 -5.27 1.13
C ALA A 14 -4.75 -4.25 0.96
N TYR A 15 -4.15 -4.17 -0.23
CA TYR A 15 -3.13 -3.17 -0.54
C TYR A 15 -3.61 -1.73 -0.29
N ARG A 16 -4.82 -1.38 -0.76
CA ARG A 16 -5.39 -0.04 -0.54
C ARG A 16 -5.68 0.25 0.93
N GLN A 17 -6.16 -0.73 1.68
CA GLN A 17 -6.43 -0.58 3.12
C GLN A 17 -5.12 -0.37 3.88
N THR A 18 -4.10 -1.21 3.65
CA THR A 18 -2.78 -1.06 4.26
C THR A 18 -2.19 0.31 3.94
N LEU A 19 -2.27 0.77 2.69
CA LEU A 19 -1.77 2.07 2.30
C LEU A 19 -2.51 3.23 2.99
N ALA A 20 -3.82 3.12 3.17
CA ALA A 20 -4.62 4.12 3.88
C ALA A 20 -4.25 4.18 5.36
N SER A 21 -4.09 3.02 6.02
CA SER A 21 -3.65 2.93 7.41
C SER A 21 -2.25 3.52 7.60
N LEU A 22 -1.30 3.19 6.71
CA LEU A 22 0.06 3.76 6.75
C LEU A 22 0.07 5.28 6.52
N ARG A 23 -0.84 5.79 5.69
CA ARG A 23 -0.97 7.24 5.45
C ARG A 23 -1.59 7.98 6.63
N GLN A 24 -2.44 7.32 7.42
CA GLN A 24 -3.02 7.88 8.65
C GLN A 24 -2.12 7.72 9.87
N ALA A 25 -1.17 6.77 9.83
CA ALA A 25 -0.21 6.57 10.91
C ALA A 25 0.64 7.83 11.15
N PRO A 26 0.95 8.18 12.41
CA PRO A 26 1.90 9.24 12.74
C PRO A 26 3.29 8.93 12.18
N ASP A 27 4.05 9.96 11.81
CA ASP A 27 5.42 9.76 11.31
C ASP A 27 6.33 9.09 12.36
N SER A 28 6.10 9.31 13.65
CA SER A 28 6.80 8.60 14.73
C SER A 28 6.57 7.08 14.70
N THR A 29 5.32 6.64 14.50
CA THR A 29 4.98 5.21 14.39
C THR A 29 5.54 4.58 13.12
N LEU A 30 5.63 5.34 12.03
CA LEU A 30 6.28 4.89 10.81
C LEU A 30 7.80 4.76 11.00
N ALA A 31 8.42 5.73 11.66
CA ALA A 31 9.84 5.71 11.98
C ALA A 31 10.23 4.55 12.92
N ASP A 32 9.41 4.24 13.92
CA ASP A 32 9.61 3.08 14.81
C ASP A 32 9.57 1.73 14.05
N ALA A 33 8.80 1.66 12.95
CA ALA A 33 8.76 0.51 12.07
C ALA A 33 9.87 0.51 11.01
N GLY A 34 10.73 1.53 10.98
CA GLY A 34 11.77 1.72 9.96
C GLY A 34 11.21 2.08 8.58
N ILE A 35 10.00 2.64 8.53
CA ILE A 35 9.30 2.96 7.28
C ILE A 35 9.31 4.47 7.05
N SER A 36 9.83 4.93 5.91
CA SER A 36 9.70 6.34 5.53
C SER A 36 8.40 6.61 4.79
N ARG A 37 7.73 7.72 5.13
CA ARG A 37 6.55 8.21 4.39
C ARG A 37 6.90 8.49 2.92
N GLU A 38 8.14 8.85 2.64
CA GLU A 38 8.62 9.17 1.30
C GLU A 38 8.74 7.90 0.44
N GLU A 39 9.29 6.82 1.01
CA GLU A 39 9.34 5.49 0.38
C GLU A 39 7.94 4.96 0.07
N ILE A 40 6.97 5.13 0.98
CA ILE A 40 5.57 4.76 0.73
C ILE A 40 5.01 5.50 -0.49
N ARG A 41 5.27 6.81 -0.61
CA ARG A 41 4.81 7.61 -1.76
C ARG A 41 5.52 7.20 -3.05
N GLU A 42 6.81 6.95 -3.00
CA GLU A 42 7.60 6.50 -4.15
C GLU A 42 7.09 5.16 -4.68
N HIS A 43 6.88 4.18 -3.79
CA HIS A 43 6.32 2.88 -4.16
C HIS A 43 4.93 3.01 -4.79
N ALA A 44 4.07 3.88 -4.23
CA ALA A 44 2.75 4.15 -4.79
C ALA A 44 2.82 4.78 -6.20
N ARG A 45 3.78 5.70 -6.44
CA ARG A 45 4.02 6.27 -7.77
C ARG A 45 4.48 5.21 -8.76
N HIS A 46 5.48 4.39 -8.41
CA HIS A 46 5.97 3.31 -9.28
C HIS A 46 4.87 2.29 -9.62
N ALA A 47 4.06 1.89 -8.65
CA ALA A 47 2.93 0.99 -8.87
C ALA A 47 1.87 1.59 -9.80
N SER A 48 1.70 2.92 -9.78
CA SER A 48 0.77 3.64 -10.65
C SER A 48 1.31 3.82 -12.08
N LEU A 49 2.63 3.96 -12.23
CA LEU A 49 3.32 4.14 -13.52
C LEU A 49 3.50 2.83 -14.31
N ARG A 50 3.52 1.68 -13.64
CA ARG A 50 3.60 0.35 -14.28
C ARG A 50 2.27 -0.14 -14.88
N ARG A 51 1.33 0.77 -15.12
CA ARG A 51 0.02 0.46 -15.70
C ARG A 51 0.07 0.56 -17.22
#